data_AF-A0A3A4AX20-F1
#
_entry.id   AF-A0A3A4AX20-F1
#
_cell.length_a   1.000
_cell.length_b   1.000
_cell.length_c   1.000
_cell.angle_alpha   90.00
_cell.angle_beta   90.00
_cell.angle_gamma   90.00
#
_symmetry.space_group_name_H-M   'P 1'
#
loop_
_entity.id
_entity.type
_entity.pdbx_description
1 polymer ?
#
loop_
_entity_poly.entity_id
_entity_poly.type
_entity_poly.pdbx_seq_one_letter_code
_entity_poly.pdbx_strand_id
1 'polypeptide(L)'
;MDTPAEFRPRTSFPRFAAPFLPPLVLFFLVMLLLGAILTGSSAGGAAVGALGVAVLALVLAARHRALTAGTVLRLGPDGVTLRDAKGFRVRLAWADVTRIGPVETRMASPRRIGRPGGLRVRAGALRSHGLIGWGERELPPRIPGWLRERLAAVPTEPGTGRPEVAIPLGDLDPGWAEGPIGAWVRRYRPDLLGSAPSASGRS
;
A
#
# COMPACT_ATOMS: atom_id res chain seq x y z
N MET A 1 -10.37 -12.45 28.18
CA MET A 1 -10.80 -11.52 27.12
C MET A 1 -9.56 -11.11 26.36
N ASP A 2 -9.41 -11.56 25.11
CA ASP A 2 -8.25 -11.19 24.30
C ASP A 2 -8.36 -9.70 23.93
N THR A 3 -7.40 -8.89 24.39
CA THR A 3 -7.34 -7.47 24.07
C THR A 3 -7.08 -7.31 22.57
N PRO A 4 -7.83 -6.45 21.86
CA PRO A 4 -7.60 -6.23 20.44
C PRO A 4 -6.16 -5.78 20.20
N ALA A 5 -5.46 -6.47 19.31
CA ALA A 5 -4.07 -6.19 18.97
C ALA A 5 -4.02 -5.16 17.84
N GLU A 6 -3.28 -4.06 18.07
CA GLU A 6 -3.05 -3.01 17.08
C GLU A 6 -1.70 -3.22 16.37
N PHE A 7 -1.73 -3.23 15.04
CA PHE A 7 -0.57 -3.36 14.17
C PHE A 7 -0.45 -2.16 13.25
N ARG A 8 0.78 -1.69 13.06
CA ARG A 8 1.11 -0.60 12.15
C ARG A 8 2.11 -1.08 11.11
N PRO A 9 2.09 -0.53 9.88
CA PRO A 9 2.99 -0.95 8.83
C PRO A 9 4.46 -0.84 9.27
N ARG A 10 5.22 -1.93 9.10
CA ARG A 10 6.67 -2.00 9.35
C ARG A 10 7.47 -1.81 8.07
N THR A 11 7.04 -0.87 7.21
CA THR A 11 7.75 -0.62 5.95
C THR A 11 8.99 0.24 6.21
N SER A 12 10.15 -0.25 5.77
CA SER A 12 11.39 0.51 5.87
C SER A 12 11.39 1.68 4.87
N PHE A 13 11.81 2.86 5.33
CA PHE A 13 11.98 4.03 4.48
C PHE A 13 12.83 3.77 3.21
N PRO A 14 13.98 3.06 3.24
CA PRO A 14 14.75 2.79 2.03
C PRO A 14 13.95 2.02 0.98
N ARG A 15 13.11 1.05 1.38
CA ARG A 15 12.26 0.30 0.44
C ARG A 15 11.18 1.19 -0.17
N PHE A 16 10.64 2.12 0.61
CA PHE A 16 9.70 3.14 0.12
C PHE A 16 10.36 4.15 -0.83
N ALA A 17 11.61 4.56 -0.53
CA ALA A 17 12.36 5.55 -1.30
C ALA A 17 13.01 4.97 -2.56
N ALA A 18 13.25 3.66 -2.63
CA ALA A 18 13.97 3.02 -3.74
C ALA A 18 13.40 3.35 -5.14
N PRO A 19 12.09 3.35 -5.39
CA PRO A 19 11.53 3.74 -6.70
C PRO A 19 11.79 5.20 -7.08
N PHE A 20 12.12 6.06 -6.10
CA PHE A 20 12.41 7.47 -6.30
C PHE A 20 13.91 7.75 -6.50
N LEU A 21 14.79 6.76 -6.35
CA LEU A 21 16.24 6.96 -6.54
C LEU A 21 16.60 7.47 -7.94
N PRO A 22 16.14 6.85 -9.06
CA PRO A 22 16.47 7.37 -10.39
C PRO A 22 16.05 8.83 -10.64
N PRO A 23 14.80 9.26 -10.35
CA PRO A 23 14.43 10.66 -10.54
C PRO A 23 15.16 11.60 -9.57
N LEU A 24 15.52 11.17 -8.35
CA LEU A 24 16.33 11.97 -7.44
C LEU A 24 17.75 12.19 -7.98
N VAL A 25 18.37 11.16 -8.57
CA VAL A 25 19.68 11.29 -9.22
C VAL A 25 19.61 12.21 -10.43
N LEU A 26 18.59 12.06 -11.29
CA LEU A 26 18.41 12.96 -12.42
C LEU A 26 18.21 14.40 -11.96
N PHE A 27 17.36 14.62 -10.95
CA PHE A 27 17.13 15.93 -10.35
C PHE A 27 18.42 16.52 -9.78
N PHE A 28 19.23 15.72 -9.08
CA PHE A 28 20.55 16.13 -8.60
C PHE A 28 21.44 16.62 -9.73
N LEU A 29 21.54 15.86 -10.83
CA LEU A 29 22.37 16.24 -11.99
C LEU A 29 21.89 17.55 -12.62
N VAL A 30 20.57 17.72 -12.78
CA VAL A 30 19.99 18.95 -13.30
C VAL A 30 20.31 20.15 -12.40
N MET A 31 20.11 20.01 -11.09
CA MET A 31 20.40 21.07 -10.11
C MET A 31 21.90 21.37 -10.00
N LEU A 32 22.75 20.35 -10.14
CA LEU A 32 24.19 20.50 -10.16
C LEU A 32 24.63 21.33 -11.35
N LEU A 33 24.14 21.03 -12.56
CA LEU A 33 24.48 21.79 -13.77
C LEU A 33 23.98 23.24 -13.67
N LEU A 34 22.73 23.44 -13.23
CA LEU A 34 22.17 24.77 -13.03
C LEU A 34 22.97 25.58 -12.00
N GLY A 35 23.26 24.98 -10.84
CA GLY A 35 24.04 25.65 -9.81
C GLY A 35 25.47 25.95 -10.26
N ALA A 36 26.10 25.08 -11.05
CA ALA A 36 27.44 25.30 -11.58
C ALA A 36 27.47 26.49 -12.56
N ILE A 37 26.45 26.63 -13.42
CA ILE A 37 26.31 27.77 -14.33
C ILE A 37 26.12 29.07 -13.54
N LEU A 38 25.22 29.06 -12.54
CA LEU A 38 24.88 30.26 -11.77
C LEU A 38 26.01 30.74 -10.86
N THR A 39 26.81 29.82 -10.31
CA THR A 39 27.90 30.13 -9.39
C THR A 39 29.26 30.24 -10.07
N GLY A 40 29.37 29.81 -11.34
CA GLY A 40 30.65 29.66 -12.04
C GLY A 40 31.56 28.58 -11.43
N SER A 41 31.03 27.68 -10.58
CA SER A 41 31.81 26.70 -9.83
C SER A 41 31.11 25.35 -9.70
N SER A 42 31.83 24.26 -9.96
CA SER A 42 31.33 22.89 -9.75
C SER A 42 30.98 22.62 -8.28
N ALA A 43 31.71 23.22 -7.33
CA ALA A 43 31.43 23.09 -5.90
C ALA A 43 30.10 23.77 -5.53
N GLY A 44 29.83 24.95 -6.10
CA GLY A 44 28.55 25.65 -5.94
C GLY A 44 27.39 24.84 -6.51
N GLY A 45 27.57 24.25 -7.70
CA GLY A 45 26.63 23.30 -8.29
C GLY A 45 26.33 22.10 -7.40
N ALA A 46 27.37 21.44 -6.88
CA ALA A 46 27.21 20.29 -5.99
C ALA A 46 26.43 20.64 -4.71
N ALA A 47 26.69 21.79 -4.10
CA ALA A 47 25.97 22.25 -2.92
C ALA A 47 24.47 22.48 -3.21
N VAL A 48 24.15 23.13 -4.34
CA VAL A 48 22.77 23.36 -4.79
C VAL A 48 22.05 22.05 -5.08
N GLY A 49 22.71 21.12 -5.78
CA GLY A 49 22.18 19.78 -6.05
C GLY A 49 21.89 19.00 -4.78
N ALA A 50 22.84 18.97 -3.84
CA ALA A 50 22.71 18.27 -2.57
C ALA A 50 21.55 18.84 -1.73
N LEU A 51 21.43 20.17 -1.66
CA LEU A 51 20.34 20.84 -0.97
C LEU A 51 18.98 20.47 -1.57
N GLY A 52 18.86 20.48 -2.90
CA GLY A 52 17.63 20.09 -3.58
C GLY A 52 17.22 18.65 -3.27
N VAL A 53 18.16 17.70 -3.34
CA VAL A 53 17.89 16.29 -2.99
C VAL A 53 17.49 16.15 -1.53
N ALA A 54 18.17 16.86 -0.61
CA ALA A 54 17.86 16.83 0.81
C ALA A 54 16.42 17.29 1.08
N VAL A 55 15.96 18.36 0.43
CA VAL A 55 14.57 18.85 0.54
C VAL A 55 13.58 17.79 0.06
N LEU A 56 13.81 17.19 -1.12
CA LEU A 56 12.92 16.15 -1.64
C LEU A 56 12.91 14.88 -0.76
N ALA A 57 14.06 14.48 -0.24
CA ALA A 57 14.18 13.37 0.70
C ALA A 57 13.39 13.65 1.99
N LEU A 58 13.43 14.87 2.51
CA LEU A 58 12.65 15.29 3.67
C LEU A 58 11.14 15.24 3.41
N VAL A 59 10.69 15.68 2.23
CA VAL A 59 9.29 15.57 1.81
C VAL A 59 8.85 14.11 1.71
N LEU A 60 9.69 13.24 1.12
CA LEU A 60 9.41 11.80 1.05
C LEU A 60 9.35 11.17 2.44
N ALA A 61 10.25 11.54 3.35
CA ALA A 61 10.27 11.05 4.73
C ALA A 61 9.03 11.50 5.51
N ALA A 62 8.63 12.77 5.39
CA ALA A 62 7.40 13.28 6.00
C ALA A 62 6.16 12.54 5.48
N ARG A 63 6.11 12.30 4.16
CA ARG A 63 5.02 11.54 3.54
C ARG A 63 4.99 10.07 3.98
N HIS A 64 6.13 9.42 4.07
CA HIS A 64 6.24 8.04 4.57
C HIS A 64 5.72 7.95 6.01
N ARG A 65 6.17 8.86 6.90
CA ARG A 65 5.70 8.93 8.29
C ARG A 65 4.19 9.15 8.39
N ALA A 66 3.62 10.04 7.58
CA ALA A 66 2.18 10.28 7.57
C ALA A 66 1.39 9.02 7.15
N LEU A 67 1.88 8.28 6.16
CA LEU A 67 1.26 7.03 5.70
C LEU A 67 1.36 5.92 6.74
N THR A 68 2.53 5.73 7.36
CA THR A 68 2.72 4.66 8.36
C THR A 68 2.02 4.96 9.68
N ALA A 69 1.96 6.23 10.09
CA ALA A 69 1.27 6.63 11.31
C ALA A 69 -0.25 6.54 11.20
N GLY A 70 -0.80 6.81 10.00
CA GLY A 70 -2.25 6.82 9.78
C GLY A 70 -2.85 5.46 9.42
N THR A 71 -2.04 4.49 8.98
CA THR A 71 -2.53 3.13 8.70
C THR A 71 -2.44 2.25 9.93
N VAL A 72 -3.59 1.71 10.34
CA VAL A 72 -3.75 0.91 11.55
C VAL A 72 -4.59 -0.32 11.22
N LEU A 73 -4.03 -1.50 11.50
CA LEU A 73 -4.74 -2.77 11.48
C LEU A 73 -5.07 -3.15 12.93
N ARG A 74 -6.33 -3.46 13.22
CA ARG A 74 -6.73 -4.02 14.51
C ARG A 74 -7.27 -5.41 14.31
N LEU A 75 -6.70 -6.36 15.05
CA LEU A 75 -7.15 -7.75 15.12
C LEU A 75 -7.85 -7.94 16.47
N GLY A 76 -9.07 -8.43 16.43
CA GLY A 76 -9.85 -8.74 17.63
C GLY A 76 -10.65 -10.03 17.45
N PRO A 77 -11.37 -10.48 18.49
CA PRO A 77 -12.17 -11.69 18.42
C PRO A 77 -13.28 -11.63 17.37
N ASP A 78 -13.79 -10.43 17.06
CA ASP A 78 -14.88 -10.25 16.09
C ASP A 78 -14.36 -10.23 14.64
N GLY A 79 -13.07 -10.01 14.43
CA GLY A 79 -12.50 -9.91 13.08
C GLY A 79 -11.32 -8.97 12.97
N VAL A 80 -11.17 -8.46 11.75
CA VAL A 80 -10.08 -7.60 11.31
C VAL A 80 -10.64 -6.27 10.86
N THR A 81 -10.05 -5.19 11.36
CA THR A 81 -10.34 -3.84 10.87
C THR A 81 -9.07 -3.18 10.36
N LEU A 82 -9.12 -2.63 9.16
CA LEU A 82 -8.05 -1.83 8.58
C LEU A 82 -8.55 -0.40 8.44
N ARG A 83 -7.83 0.56 8.99
CA ARG A 83 -8.01 1.99 8.74
C ARG A 83 -6.77 2.53 8.07
N ASP A 84 -6.91 3.28 6.99
CA ASP A 84 -5.78 3.97 6.36
C ASP A 84 -5.68 5.44 6.77
N ALA A 85 -4.56 6.07 6.42
CA ALA A 85 -4.31 7.48 6.67
C ALA A 85 -5.27 8.45 5.95
N LYS A 86 -6.03 7.96 4.95
CA LYS A 86 -6.97 8.75 4.15
C LYS A 86 -8.42 8.60 4.61
N GLY A 87 -8.68 7.82 5.66
CA GLY A 87 -10.01 7.58 6.21
C GLY A 87 -10.75 6.43 5.55
N PHE A 88 -10.10 5.62 4.71
CA PHE A 88 -10.66 4.35 4.26
C PHE A 88 -10.71 3.38 5.44
N ARG A 89 -11.86 2.73 5.64
CA ARG A 89 -12.03 1.71 6.67
C ARG A 89 -12.59 0.43 6.06
N VAL A 90 -11.96 -0.69 6.36
CA VAL A 90 -12.43 -2.02 6.01
C VAL A 90 -12.65 -2.79 7.29
N ARG A 91 -13.80 -3.47 7.40
CA ARG A 91 -14.08 -4.41 8.49
C ARG A 91 -14.44 -5.75 7.87
N LEU A 92 -13.76 -6.80 8.34
CA LEU A 92 -13.94 -8.16 7.88
C LEU A 92 -14.03 -9.08 9.09
N ALA A 93 -15.20 -9.68 9.34
CA ALA A 93 -15.34 -10.63 10.43
C ALA A 93 -14.60 -11.93 10.12
N TRP A 94 -14.13 -12.64 11.14
CA TRP A 94 -13.39 -13.89 10.91
C TRP A 94 -14.23 -14.94 10.18
N ALA A 95 -15.52 -15.04 10.49
CA ALA A 95 -16.45 -15.94 9.80
C ALA A 95 -16.61 -15.62 8.32
N ASP A 96 -16.45 -14.36 7.92
CA ASP A 96 -16.66 -13.90 6.55
C ASP A 96 -15.39 -13.92 5.69
N VAL A 97 -14.23 -14.28 6.27
CA VAL A 97 -13.00 -14.46 5.49
C VAL A 97 -13.20 -15.68 4.57
N THR A 98 -13.01 -15.55 3.27
CA THR A 98 -13.18 -16.69 2.35
C THR A 98 -11.85 -17.34 2.00
N ARG A 99 -10.78 -16.54 1.90
CA ARG A 99 -9.46 -17.04 1.50
C ARG A 99 -8.32 -16.11 1.91
N ILE A 100 -7.12 -16.66 1.90
CA ILE A 100 -5.86 -15.90 1.89
C ILE A 100 -5.35 -15.93 0.45
N GLY A 101 -5.05 -14.77 -0.13
CA GLY A 101 -4.67 -14.72 -1.53
C GLY A 101 -4.01 -13.41 -1.94
N PRO A 102 -3.64 -13.28 -3.23
CA PRO A 102 -3.05 -12.08 -3.76
C PRO A 102 -4.05 -10.91 -3.76
N VAL A 103 -3.66 -9.82 -3.12
CA VAL A 103 -4.36 -8.54 -3.06
C VAL A 103 -3.59 -7.54 -3.91
N GLU A 104 -4.27 -6.94 -4.89
CA GLU A 104 -3.70 -5.87 -5.72
C GLU A 104 -4.01 -4.49 -5.13
N THR A 105 -3.08 -3.95 -4.34
CA THR A 105 -3.15 -2.56 -3.87
C THR A 105 -2.70 -1.64 -5.02
N ARG A 106 -3.63 -0.85 -5.59
CA ARG A 106 -3.28 0.22 -6.54
C ARG A 106 -3.42 1.58 -5.86
N MET A 107 -2.28 2.19 -5.56
CA MET A 107 -2.22 3.52 -4.94
C MET A 107 -2.40 4.68 -5.92
N ALA A 108 -2.28 4.43 -7.23
CA ALA A 108 -2.35 5.45 -8.27
C ALA A 108 -3.37 5.08 -9.35
N SER A 109 -3.91 6.12 -10.01
CA SER A 109 -4.75 5.96 -11.18
C SER A 109 -4.01 5.13 -12.24
N PRO A 110 -4.67 4.18 -12.93
CA PRO A 110 -4.05 3.42 -14.01
C PRO A 110 -3.73 4.27 -15.24
N ARG A 111 -4.10 5.57 -15.24
CA ARG A 111 -3.77 6.49 -16.33
C ARG A 111 -2.25 6.54 -16.52
N ARG A 112 -1.82 6.25 -17.75
CA ARG A 112 -0.43 6.39 -18.19
C ARG A 112 -0.04 7.86 -18.02
N ILE A 113 0.90 8.15 -17.13
CA ILE A 113 1.48 9.48 -17.02
C ILE A 113 2.66 9.52 -17.99
N GLY A 114 2.53 10.28 -19.08
CA GLY A 114 3.57 10.46 -20.10
C GLY A 114 3.02 11.08 -21.39
N ARG A 115 3.84 11.87 -22.08
CA ARG A 115 3.53 12.41 -23.42
C ARG A 115 3.58 11.27 -24.47
N PRO A 116 2.80 11.34 -25.56
CA PRO A 116 3.04 10.53 -26.75
C PRO A 116 4.50 10.71 -27.19
N GLY A 117 5.27 9.61 -27.32
CA GLY A 117 6.70 9.64 -27.68
C GLY A 117 7.71 9.64 -26.52
N GLY A 118 7.28 9.69 -25.26
CA GLY A 118 8.17 9.66 -24.08
C GLY A 118 8.14 8.36 -23.27
N LEU A 119 9.04 8.27 -22.28
CA LEU A 119 9.11 7.16 -21.32
C LEU A 119 7.79 7.04 -20.55
N ARG A 120 7.08 5.91 -20.71
CA ARG A 120 5.79 5.65 -20.05
C ARG A 120 6.04 4.88 -18.76
N VAL A 121 5.86 5.53 -17.62
CA VAL A 121 5.99 4.85 -16.32
C VAL A 121 4.61 4.41 -15.85
N ARG A 122 4.41 3.09 -15.76
CA ARG A 122 3.23 2.51 -15.11
C ARG A 122 3.60 2.28 -13.65
N ALA A 123 2.95 2.99 -12.73
CA ALA A 123 3.02 2.63 -11.31
C ALA A 123 2.41 1.21 -11.18
N GLY A 124 3.26 0.22 -10.97
CA GLY A 124 2.84 -1.18 -10.85
C GLY A 124 1.87 -1.35 -9.67
N ALA A 125 0.89 -2.24 -9.81
CA ALA A 125 0.09 -2.67 -8.67
C ALA A 125 1.03 -3.37 -7.67
N LEU A 126 0.99 -2.98 -6.41
CA LEU A 126 1.70 -3.74 -5.38
C LEU A 126 0.87 -5.00 -5.13
N ARG A 127 1.49 -6.16 -5.36
CA ARG A 127 0.88 -7.47 -5.09
C ARG A 127 1.40 -7.97 -3.77
N SER A 128 0.52 -8.14 -2.80
CA SER A 128 0.83 -8.76 -1.52
C SER A 128 -0.22 -9.80 -1.16
N HIS A 129 0.10 -10.72 -0.27
CA HIS A 129 -0.90 -11.66 0.25
C HIS A 129 -1.70 -11.00 1.37
N GLY A 130 -2.99 -11.28 1.41
CA GLY A 130 -3.91 -10.70 2.39
C GLY A 130 -5.15 -11.53 2.61
N LEU A 131 -5.99 -11.06 3.54
CA LEU A 131 -7.30 -11.65 3.81
C LEU A 131 -8.30 -11.14 2.78
N ILE A 132 -9.09 -12.05 2.22
CA ILE A 132 -10.16 -11.71 1.28
C ILE A 132 -11.45 -12.34 1.80
N GLY A 133 -12.55 -11.59 1.76
CA GLY A 133 -13.84 -12.05 2.26
C GLY A 133 -14.96 -11.04 2.05
N TRP A 134 -16.14 -11.32 2.58
CA TRP A 134 -17.29 -10.43 2.50
C TRP A 134 -17.32 -9.51 3.70
N GLY A 135 -17.31 -8.20 3.48
CA GLY A 135 -17.15 -7.28 4.60
C GLY A 135 -17.68 -5.89 4.32
N GLU A 136 -17.43 -5.01 5.27
CA GLU A 136 -17.85 -3.63 5.20
C GLU A 136 -16.69 -2.77 4.72
N ARG A 137 -17.04 -1.74 3.95
CA ARG A 137 -16.10 -0.75 3.43
C ARG A 137 -16.68 0.63 3.57
N GLU A 138 -16.04 1.46 4.38
CA GLU A 138 -16.33 2.88 4.52
C GLU A 138 -15.34 3.68 3.69
N LEU A 139 -15.87 4.55 2.82
CA LEU A 139 -15.08 5.37 1.92
C LEU A 139 -15.00 6.80 2.49
N PRO A 140 -13.84 7.47 2.41
CA PRO A 140 -13.78 8.87 2.76
C PRO A 140 -14.66 9.70 1.81
N PRO A 141 -15.16 10.87 2.24
CA PRO A 141 -16.13 11.66 1.47
C PRO A 141 -15.58 12.11 0.11
N ARG A 142 -14.26 12.25 -0.03
CA ARG A 142 -13.59 12.66 -1.27
C ARG A 142 -12.69 11.53 -1.79
N ILE A 143 -13.27 10.63 -2.57
CA ILE A 143 -12.52 9.67 -3.39
C ILE A 143 -12.50 10.08 -4.86
N PRO A 144 -11.40 9.79 -5.60
CA PRO A 144 -11.36 9.99 -7.05
C PRO A 144 -12.43 9.15 -7.77
N GLY A 145 -13.02 9.68 -8.85
CA GLY A 145 -14.07 9.00 -9.63
C GLY A 145 -13.67 7.60 -10.12
N TRP A 146 -12.45 7.46 -10.66
CA TRP A 146 -11.92 6.16 -11.11
C TRP A 146 -11.84 5.10 -10.00
N LEU A 147 -11.61 5.52 -8.74
CA LEU A 147 -11.57 4.61 -7.61
C LEU A 147 -13.00 4.21 -7.23
N ARG A 148 -13.95 5.15 -7.25
CA ARG A 148 -15.37 4.86 -7.03
C ARG A 148 -15.90 3.84 -8.03
N GLU A 149 -15.64 4.04 -9.32
CA GLU A 149 -16.02 3.11 -10.39
C GLU A 149 -15.44 1.71 -10.16
N ARG A 150 -14.15 1.63 -9.84
CA ARG A 150 -13.49 0.35 -9.55
C ARG A 150 -14.10 -0.35 -8.33
N LEU A 151 -14.41 0.39 -7.28
CA LEU A 151 -15.00 -0.16 -6.05
C LEU A 151 -16.45 -0.61 -6.27
N ALA A 152 -17.19 0.02 -7.18
CA ALA A 152 -18.54 -0.38 -7.58
C ALA A 152 -18.56 -1.66 -8.44
N ALA A 153 -17.47 -1.94 -9.16
CA ALA A 153 -17.32 -3.17 -9.94
C ALA A 153 -16.89 -4.40 -9.11
N VAL A 154 -16.69 -4.23 -7.80
CA VAL A 154 -16.32 -5.33 -6.91
C VAL A 154 -17.52 -6.26 -6.68
N PRO A 155 -17.34 -7.59 -6.69
CA PRO A 155 -18.43 -8.53 -6.41
C PRO A 155 -19.12 -8.23 -5.07
N THR A 156 -20.42 -8.53 -5.00
CA THR A 156 -21.23 -8.46 -3.78
C THR A 156 -21.79 -9.83 -3.43
N GLU A 157 -21.89 -10.12 -2.14
CA GLU A 157 -22.49 -11.35 -1.63
C GLU A 157 -24.01 -11.35 -1.92
N PRO A 158 -24.57 -12.36 -2.62
CA PRO A 158 -25.98 -12.35 -3.03
C PRO A 158 -26.99 -12.27 -1.87
N GLY A 159 -26.64 -12.79 -0.70
CA GLY A 159 -27.55 -12.82 0.46
C GLY A 159 -27.53 -11.55 1.31
N THR A 160 -26.37 -10.90 1.45
CA THR A 160 -26.19 -9.76 2.37
C THR A 160 -25.94 -8.42 1.66
N GLY A 161 -25.60 -8.47 0.37
CA GLY A 161 -25.15 -7.31 -0.40
C GLY A 161 -23.77 -6.79 -0.01
N ARG A 162 -23.06 -7.45 0.91
CA ARG A 162 -21.72 -7.01 1.35
C ARG A 162 -20.71 -7.15 0.21
N PRO A 163 -19.87 -6.12 -0.06
CA PRO A 163 -18.84 -6.23 -1.07
C PRO A 163 -17.72 -7.19 -0.65
N GLU A 164 -17.04 -7.78 -1.64
CA GLU A 164 -15.77 -8.44 -1.40
C GLU A 164 -14.74 -7.37 -0.96
N VAL A 165 -14.10 -7.59 0.18
CA VAL A 165 -13.06 -6.71 0.70
C VAL A 165 -11.76 -7.48 0.86
N ALA A 166 -10.66 -6.77 0.72
CA ALA A 166 -9.32 -7.33 0.85
C ALA A 166 -8.48 -6.48 1.80
N ILE A 167 -7.76 -7.14 2.71
CA ILE A 167 -6.86 -6.51 3.68
C ILE A 167 -5.44 -7.01 3.38
N PRO A 168 -4.56 -6.19 2.76
CA PRO A 168 -3.24 -6.61 2.33
C PRO A 168 -2.28 -6.72 3.52
N LEU A 169 -2.22 -7.90 4.13
CA LEU A 169 -1.38 -8.16 5.31
C LEU A 169 0.11 -8.01 4.99
N GLY A 170 0.55 -8.42 3.80
CA GLY A 170 1.95 -8.29 3.37
C GLY A 170 2.41 -6.84 3.17
N ASP A 171 1.49 -5.89 2.94
CA ASP A 171 1.82 -4.46 2.88
C ASP A 171 2.09 -3.89 4.29
N LEU A 172 1.56 -4.52 5.33
CA LEU A 172 1.71 -4.12 6.72
C LEU A 172 2.97 -4.77 7.34
N ASP A 173 3.12 -6.07 7.15
CA ASP A 173 4.27 -6.84 7.63
C ASP A 173 4.64 -7.92 6.59
N PRO A 174 5.79 -7.84 5.91
CA PRO A 174 6.22 -8.87 4.97
C PRO A 174 6.35 -10.27 5.60
N GLY A 175 6.63 -10.35 6.91
CA GLY A 175 6.71 -11.59 7.68
C GLY A 175 5.42 -11.93 8.43
N TRP A 176 4.27 -11.33 8.04
CA TRP A 176 3.02 -11.43 8.80
C TRP A 176 2.61 -12.89 9.09
N ALA A 177 2.84 -13.80 8.15
CA ALA A 177 2.39 -15.19 8.24
C ALA A 177 3.02 -15.94 9.42
N GLU A 178 4.30 -15.69 9.71
CA GLU A 178 5.01 -16.31 10.84
C GLU A 178 4.89 -15.47 12.11
N GLY A 179 4.64 -14.16 11.97
CA GLY A 179 4.56 -13.21 13.07
C GLY A 179 3.22 -13.20 13.83
N PRO A 180 3.02 -12.17 14.67
CA PRO A 180 1.84 -12.04 15.51
C PRO A 180 0.52 -11.96 14.72
N ILE A 181 0.53 -11.33 13.54
CA ILE A 181 -0.66 -11.27 12.66
C ILE A 181 -1.07 -12.68 12.24
N GLY A 182 -0.11 -13.50 11.81
CA GLY A 182 -0.34 -14.90 11.44
C GLY A 182 -0.79 -15.75 12.62
N ALA A 183 -0.37 -15.44 13.85
CA ALA A 183 -0.87 -16.12 15.05
C ALA A 183 -2.37 -15.85 15.27
N TRP A 184 -2.85 -14.63 15.04
CA TRP A 184 -4.28 -14.32 15.04
C TRP A 184 -5.02 -15.08 13.94
N VAL A 185 -4.50 -15.08 12.72
CA VAL A 185 -5.11 -15.82 11.61
C VAL A 185 -5.17 -17.32 11.92
N ARG A 186 -4.11 -17.94 12.44
CA ARG A 186 -4.12 -19.35 12.88
C ARG A 186 -5.15 -19.63 13.97
N ARG A 187 -5.32 -18.70 14.91
CA ARG A 187 -6.26 -18.85 16.03
C ARG A 187 -7.72 -18.85 15.56
N TYR A 188 -8.09 -17.90 14.70
CA TYR A 188 -9.49 -17.69 14.31
C TYR A 188 -9.87 -18.36 13.00
N ARG A 189 -8.90 -18.60 12.10
CA ARG A 189 -9.05 -19.21 10.78
C ARG A 189 -7.90 -20.16 10.43
N PRO A 190 -7.70 -21.24 11.22
CA PRO A 190 -6.65 -22.23 10.97
C PRO A 190 -6.80 -22.91 9.59
N ASP A 191 -8.03 -23.05 9.11
CA ASP A 191 -8.39 -23.63 7.81
C ASP A 191 -7.73 -22.91 6.62
N LEU A 192 -7.49 -21.61 6.75
CA LEU A 192 -6.99 -20.78 5.65
C LEU A 192 -5.48 -20.92 5.42
N LEU A 193 -4.72 -21.40 6.40
CA LEU A 193 -3.26 -21.53 6.31
C LEU A 193 -2.80 -22.94 5.92
N GLY A 194 -3.69 -23.94 6.03
CA GLY A 194 -3.44 -25.33 5.63
C GLY A 194 -3.92 -25.66 4.21
N SER A 195 -4.73 -24.79 3.61
CA SER A 195 -5.21 -24.94 2.24
C SER A 195 -4.09 -24.60 1.26
N ALA A 196 -3.19 -25.55 0.98
CA ALA A 196 -2.35 -25.48 -0.21
C ALA A 196 -3.25 -25.15 -1.42
N PRO A 197 -2.82 -24.29 -2.36
CA PRO A 197 -3.65 -23.93 -3.49
C PRO A 197 -4.08 -25.21 -4.21
N SER A 198 -5.37 -25.53 -4.18
CA SER A 198 -5.88 -26.61 -5.00
C SER A 198 -5.56 -26.24 -6.44
N ALA A 199 -4.74 -27.06 -7.09
CA ALA A 199 -4.36 -26.92 -8.48
C ALA A 199 -5.56 -27.23 -9.41
N SER A 200 -6.71 -26.65 -9.13
CA SER A 200 -7.96 -26.86 -9.83
C SER A 200 -8.33 -25.60 -10.60
N GLY A 201 -8.24 -25.67 -11.93
CA GLY A 201 -8.94 -24.75 -12.81
C GLY A 201 -8.07 -23.85 -13.69
N ARG A 202 -7.07 -24.41 -14.37
CA ARG A 202 -6.80 -23.97 -15.75
C ARG A 202 -7.61 -24.87 -16.68
N SER A 203 -8.82 -24.42 -17.03
CA SER A 203 -9.59 -24.89 -18.18
C SER A 203 -9.86 -23.69 -19.06
#